data_AF-A0A953ZYD9-F1
#
_entry.id   AF-A0A953ZYD9-F1
#
_cell.length_a   1.000
_cell.length_b   1.000
_cell.length_c   1.000
_cell.angle_alpha   90.00
_cell.angle_beta   90.00
_cell.angle_gamma   90.00
#
_symmetry.space_group_name_H-M   'P 1'
#
loop_
_entity.id
_entity.type
_entity.pdbx_description
1 polymer ?
#
loop_
_entity_poly.entity_id
_entity_poly.type
_entity_poly.pdbx_seq_one_letter_code
_entity_poly.pdbx_strand_id
1 'polypeptide(L)'
;AAAAEAMRRVLIERARQHRAEKRGGARERVTLSGHDVAAEGDRDLDLLALDDALRKLEATDPRLAKVVSMRFFAQLGVEEVATALGVSPRTVKREWAFAKAWLYRELHGNDS
;
A
#
# COMPACT_ATOMS: atom_id res chain seq x y z
N ALA A 1 -10.68 1.73 12.71
CA ALA A 1 -10.35 0.71 11.69
C ALA A 1 -11.13 0.93 10.38
N ALA A 2 -12.46 1.12 10.44
CA ALA A 2 -13.32 1.29 9.27
C ALA A 2 -12.84 2.35 8.25
N ALA A 3 -12.33 3.50 8.69
CA ALA A 3 -11.81 4.54 7.79
C ALA A 3 -10.61 4.08 6.94
N ALA A 4 -9.68 3.31 7.53
CA ALA A 4 -8.52 2.79 6.80
C ALA A 4 -8.93 1.75 5.75
N GLU A 5 -9.86 0.87 6.10
CA GLU A 5 -10.39 -0.15 5.20
C GLU A 5 -11.19 0.48 4.05
N ALA A 6 -11.99 1.51 4.34
CA ALA A 6 -12.71 2.27 3.32
C ALA A 6 -11.76 2.98 2.34
N MET A 7 -10.74 3.68 2.85
CA MET A 7 -9.74 4.37 2.02
C MET A 7 -8.94 3.39 1.17
N ARG A 8 -8.51 2.25 1.75
CA ARG A 8 -7.86 1.17 1.00
C ARG A 8 -8.74 0.73 -0.16
N ARG A 9 -10.02 0.43 0.09
CA ARG A 9 -10.96 -0.02 -0.95
C ARG A 9 -11.11 1.01 -2.08
N VAL A 10 -11.28 2.29 -1.74
CA VAL A 10 -11.43 3.37 -2.74
C VAL A 10 -10.20 3.50 -3.62
N LEU A 11 -9.00 3.52 -3.02
CA LEU A 11 -7.75 3.68 -3.77
C LEU A 11 -7.46 2.48 -4.67
N ILE A 12 -7.73 1.26 -4.20
CA ILE A 12 -7.53 0.04 -4.99
C ILE A 12 -8.55 -0.06 -6.13
N GLU A 13 -9.80 0.30 -5.90
CA GLU A 13 -10.81 0.30 -6.96
C GLU A 13 -10.43 1.31 -8.06
N ARG A 14 -10.00 2.52 -7.69
CA ARG A 14 -9.52 3.52 -8.64
C ARG A 14 -8.33 3.02 -9.46
N ALA A 15 -7.34 2.39 -8.81
CA ALA A 15 -6.18 1.81 -9.49
C ALA A 15 -6.59 0.71 -10.48
N ARG A 16 -7.58 -0.12 -10.14
CA ARG A 16 -8.11 -1.16 -11.05
C ARG A 16 -8.82 -0.58 -12.26
N GLN A 17 -9.68 0.42 -12.04
CA GLN A 17 -10.44 1.08 -13.11
C GLN A 17 -9.50 1.76 -14.11
N HIS A 18 -8.57 2.56 -13.61
CA HIS A 18 -7.61 3.27 -14.47
C HIS A 18 -6.73 2.30 -15.27
N ARG A 19 -6.29 1.19 -14.67
CA ARG A 19 -5.56 0.13 -15.39
C ARG A 19 -6.42 -0.56 -16.45
N ALA A 20 -7.73 -0.72 -16.25
CA ALA A 20 -8.64 -1.28 -17.24
C ALA A 20 -8.84 -0.32 -18.43
N GLU A 21 -9.03 0.97 -18.15
CA GLU A 21 -9.14 2.03 -19.15
C GLU A 21 -7.89 2.11 -20.03
N LYS A 22 -6.69 2.09 -19.43
CA LYS A 22 -5.41 2.08 -20.17
C LYS A 22 -5.20 0.82 -21.04
N ARG A 23 -5.84 -0.30 -20.70
CA ARG A 23 -5.82 -1.51 -21.55
C ARG A 23 -6.85 -1.45 -22.69
N GLY A 24 -7.96 -0.70 -22.50
CA GLY A 24 -9.03 -0.54 -23.48
C GLY A 24 -8.82 0.61 -24.46
N GLY A 25 -8.07 1.64 -24.07
CA GLY A 25 -7.69 2.80 -24.90
C GLY A 25 -6.22 2.78 -25.26
N ALA A 26 -5.88 2.21 -26.42
CA ALA A 26 -4.61 2.35 -27.14
C ALA A 26 -3.30 1.83 -26.50
N ARG A 27 -2.58 1.04 -27.30
CA ARG A 27 -1.11 0.91 -27.32
C ARG A 27 -0.47 2.28 -27.63
N GLU A 28 -0.65 3.28 -26.78
CA GLU A 28 0.17 4.46 -26.87
C GLU A 28 1.53 4.10 -26.29
N ARG A 29 2.47 3.74 -27.19
CA ARG A 29 3.88 3.59 -26.86
C ARG A 29 4.32 4.89 -26.20
N VAL A 30 4.46 4.88 -24.88
CA VAL A 30 5.20 5.90 -24.16
C VAL A 30 6.64 5.80 -24.67
N THR A 31 6.98 6.71 -25.58
CA THR A 31 8.36 6.94 -26.00
C THR A 31 9.15 7.34 -24.77
N LEU A 32 10.15 6.53 -24.41
CA LEU A 32 11.19 6.90 -23.47
C LEU A 32 11.86 8.19 -23.95
N SER A 33 11.42 9.33 -23.44
CA SER A 33 12.20 10.55 -23.51
C SER A 33 11.99 11.33 -22.23
N GLY A 34 12.96 11.19 -21.33
CA GLY A 34 13.36 12.19 -20.35
C GLY A 34 12.38 12.47 -19.23
N HIS A 35 12.74 12.00 -18.03
CA HIS A 35 12.46 12.62 -16.73
C HIS A 35 11.16 13.42 -16.61
N ASP A 36 10.12 12.82 -16.03
CA ASP A 36 9.59 13.25 -14.73
C ASP A 36 8.24 12.58 -14.45
N VAL A 37 8.03 12.25 -13.17
CA VAL A 37 6.84 11.62 -12.59
C VAL A 37 6.66 10.15 -13.01
N ALA A 38 6.90 9.21 -12.08
CA ALA A 38 6.52 7.81 -12.27
C ALA A 38 5.13 7.74 -12.94
N ALA A 39 5.07 7.10 -14.11
CA ALA A 39 3.86 7.09 -14.93
C ALA A 39 2.70 6.65 -14.03
N GLU A 40 1.54 7.30 -14.14
CA GLU A 40 0.42 6.97 -13.24
C GLU A 40 0.04 5.48 -13.27
N GLY A 41 0.36 4.78 -14.36
CA GLY A 41 0.23 3.32 -14.44
C GLY A 41 1.19 2.55 -13.52
N ASP A 42 2.42 3.03 -13.32
CA ASP A 42 3.38 2.42 -12.38
C ASP A 42 2.90 2.61 -10.94
N ARG A 43 2.36 3.79 -10.61
CA ARG A 43 1.76 4.05 -9.29
C ARG A 43 0.54 3.18 -9.00
N ASP A 44 -0.29 2.90 -10.01
CA ASP A 44 -1.41 1.96 -9.85
C ASP A 44 -0.95 0.52 -9.66
N LEU A 45 0.10 0.11 -10.39
CA LEU A 45 0.72 -1.21 -10.22
C LEU A 45 1.32 -1.37 -8.82
N ASP A 46 2.01 -0.33 -8.32
CA ASP A 46 2.57 -0.31 -6.97
C ASP A 46 1.47 -0.42 -5.91
N LEU A 47 0.34 0.28 -6.07
CA LEU A 47 -0.80 0.19 -5.14
C LEU A 47 -1.44 -1.19 -5.13
N LEU A 48 -1.60 -1.82 -6.30
CA LEU A 48 -2.14 -3.18 -6.40
C LEU A 48 -1.18 -4.22 -5.81
N ALA A 49 0.11 -4.12 -6.10
CA ALA A 49 1.12 -4.99 -5.52
C ALA A 49 1.19 -4.82 -3.99
N LEU A 50 1.11 -3.58 -3.50
CA LEU A 50 1.03 -3.28 -2.07
C LEU A 50 -0.23 -3.89 -1.43
N ASP A 51 -1.38 -3.84 -2.09
CA ASP A 51 -2.63 -4.44 -1.61
C ASP A 51 -2.50 -5.95 -1.43
N ASP A 52 -1.88 -6.63 -2.40
CA ASP A 52 -1.67 -8.08 -2.37
C ASP A 52 -0.63 -8.47 -1.31
N ALA A 53 0.48 -7.74 -1.22
CA ALA A 53 1.46 -7.92 -0.15
C ALA A 53 0.81 -7.71 1.23
N LEU A 54 -0.05 -6.70 1.37
CA LEU A 54 -0.75 -6.44 2.62
C LEU A 54 -1.76 -7.54 2.97
N ARG A 55 -2.44 -8.16 1.99
CA ARG A 55 -3.29 -9.35 2.24
C ARG A 55 -2.47 -10.52 2.78
N LYS A 56 -1.27 -10.77 2.23
CA LYS A 56 -0.35 -11.82 2.72
C LYS A 56 0.15 -11.52 4.13
N LEU A 57 0.49 -10.26 4.41
CA LEU A 57 0.86 -9.82 5.76
C LEU A 57 -0.31 -10.03 6.73
N GLU A 58 -1.53 -9.67 6.33
CA GLU A 58 -2.74 -9.83 7.15
C GLU A 58 -3.02 -11.30 7.51
N ALA A 59 -2.75 -12.23 6.58
CA ALA A 59 -2.90 -13.66 6.84
C ALA A 59 -1.87 -14.21 7.84
N THR A 60 -0.69 -13.60 7.91
CA THR A 60 0.41 -14.08 8.77
C THR A 60 0.44 -13.35 10.12
N ASP A 61 0.28 -12.03 10.07
CA ASP A 61 0.26 -11.13 11.22
C ASP A 61 -0.80 -10.02 10.99
N PRO A 62 -2.05 -10.27 11.40
CA PRO A 62 -3.13 -9.29 11.29
C PRO A 62 -2.83 -7.98 12.01
N ARG A 63 -2.00 -8.01 13.05
CA ARG A 63 -1.66 -6.85 13.87
C ARG A 63 -0.77 -5.88 13.10
N LEU A 64 0.26 -6.39 12.42
CA LEU A 64 1.13 -5.59 11.57
C LEU A 64 0.37 -5.00 10.37
N ALA A 65 -0.52 -5.78 9.76
CA ALA A 65 -1.38 -5.29 8.67
C ALA A 65 -2.31 -4.15 9.12
N LYS A 66 -2.83 -4.22 10.36
CA LYS A 66 -3.64 -3.16 10.96
C LYS A 66 -2.84 -1.86 11.12
N VAL A 67 -1.61 -1.96 11.63
CA VAL A 67 -0.71 -0.80 11.77
C VAL A 67 -0.45 -0.16 10.42
N VAL A 68 -0.08 -0.95 9.40
CA VAL A 68 0.14 -0.44 8.05
C VAL A 68 -1.10 0.26 7.51
N SER A 69 -2.25 -0.39 7.64
CA SER A 69 -3.50 0.15 7.10
C SER A 69 -3.85 1.51 7.70
N MET A 70 -3.72 1.64 9.02
CA MET A 70 -4.00 2.89 9.72
C MET A 70 -2.99 4.00 9.36
N ARG A 71 -1.70 3.68 9.25
CA ARG A 71 -0.66 4.67 8.95
C ARG A 71 -0.68 5.11 7.49
N PHE A 72 -0.94 4.18 6.58
CA PHE A 72 -0.85 4.43 5.14
C PHE A 72 -2.18 4.91 4.55
N PHE A 73 -3.28 4.20 4.80
CA PHE A 73 -4.57 4.54 4.16
C PHE A 73 -5.37 5.58 4.95
N ALA A 74 -5.30 5.56 6.28
CA ALA A 74 -5.97 6.57 7.11
C ALA A 74 -5.06 7.74 7.53
N GLN A 75 -3.79 7.74 7.09
CA GLN A 75 -2.80 8.80 7.38
C GLN A 75 -2.62 9.09 8.88
N LEU A 76 -2.84 8.09 9.74
CA LEU A 76 -2.74 8.28 11.18
C LEU A 76 -1.28 8.34 11.68
N GLY A 77 -1.08 9.20 12.68
CA GLY A 77 0.14 9.32 13.47
C GLY A 77 0.39 8.11 14.36
N VAL A 78 1.61 8.01 14.90
CA VAL A 78 1.98 6.92 15.83
C VAL A 78 1.09 6.93 17.07
N GLU A 79 0.84 8.11 17.65
CA GLU A 79 0.08 8.28 18.89
C GLU A 79 -1.40 7.90 18.72
N GLU A 80 -2.00 8.27 17.59
CA GLU A 80 -3.37 7.92 17.25
C GLU A 80 -3.52 6.42 17.05
N VAL A 81 -2.57 5.79 16.35
CA VAL A 81 -2.52 4.33 16.16
C VAL A 81 -2.31 3.62 17.50
N ALA A 82 -1.41 4.12 18.35
CA ALA A 82 -1.15 3.56 19.67
C ALA A 82 -2.41 3.56 20.53
N THR A 83 -3.13 4.69 20.53
CA THR A 83 -4.42 4.85 21.21
C THR A 83 -5.47 3.91 20.64
N ALA A 84 -5.64 3.87 19.31
CA ALA A 84 -6.62 3.02 18.65
C ALA A 84 -6.39 1.51 18.86
N LEU A 85 -5.15 1.14 19.16
CA LEU A 85 -4.71 -0.23 19.32
C LEU A 85 -4.43 -0.65 20.77
N GLY A 86 -4.57 0.27 21.74
CA GLY A 86 -4.34 0.01 23.16
C GLY A 86 -2.89 -0.38 23.52
N VAL A 87 -1.90 0.17 22.81
CA VAL A 87 -0.47 -0.15 23.03
C VAL A 87 0.37 1.11 23.16
N SER A 88 1.64 0.96 23.56
CA SER A 88 2.57 2.09 23.61
C SER A 88 2.99 2.58 22.21
N PRO A 89 3.28 3.88 22.04
CA PRO A 89 3.84 4.44 20.79
C PRO A 89 5.13 3.75 20.35
N ARG A 90 5.95 3.29 21.31
CA ARG A 90 7.16 2.51 21.06
C ARG A 90 6.85 1.19 20.35
N THR A 91 5.77 0.53 20.73
CA THR A 91 5.31 -0.72 20.10
C THR A 91 4.88 -0.45 18.66
N VAL A 92 4.09 0.60 18.42
CA VAL A 92 3.67 0.99 17.06
C VAL A 92 4.87 1.34 16.18
N LYS A 93 5.87 2.07 16.68
CA LYS A 93 7.09 2.39 15.91
C LYS A 93 7.83 1.12 15.49
N ARG A 94 7.97 0.16 16.40
CA ARG A 94 8.63 -1.14 16.12
C ARG A 94 7.85 -1.96 15.10
N GLU A 95 6.53 -2.11 15.31
CA GLU A 95 5.63 -2.83 14.41
C GLU A 95 5.61 -2.19 13.01
N TRP A 96 5.56 -0.87 12.94
CA TRP A 96 5.65 -0.13 11.68
C TRP A 96 6.99 -0.35 10.94
N ALA A 97 8.11 -0.30 11.65
CA ALA A 97 9.42 -0.54 11.06
C ALA A 97 9.52 -1.97 10.51
N PHE A 98 9.07 -2.95 11.28
CA PHE A 98 9.06 -4.35 10.87
C PHE A 98 8.14 -4.57 9.66
N ALA A 99 6.91 -4.06 9.69
CA ALA A 99 5.95 -4.21 8.60
C ALA A 99 6.46 -3.58 7.30
N LYS A 100 7.10 -2.40 7.37
CA LYS A 100 7.75 -1.79 6.20
C LYS A 100 8.87 -2.65 5.62
N ALA A 101 9.75 -3.19 6.48
CA ALA A 101 10.84 -4.06 6.02
C ALA A 101 10.32 -5.36 5.41
N TRP A 102 9.23 -5.90 5.95
CA TRP A 102 8.55 -7.07 5.39
C TRP A 102 7.93 -6.74 4.03
N LEU A 103 7.17 -5.65 3.91
CA LEU A 103 6.54 -5.24 2.66
C LEU A 103 7.56 -4.92 1.57
N TYR A 104 8.66 -4.24 1.91
CA TYR A 104 9.74 -3.97 0.98
C TYR A 104 10.32 -5.27 0.40
N ARG A 105 10.57 -6.26 1.26
CA ARG A 105 11.05 -7.58 0.82
C ARG A 105 10.03 -8.31 -0.03
N GLU A 106 8.76 -8.25 0.32
CA GLU A 106 7.69 -8.91 -0.45
C GLU A 106 7.54 -8.30 -1.84
N LEU A 107 7.64 -6.97 -1.95
CA LEU A 107 7.48 -6.24 -3.21
C LEU A 107 8.71 -6.35 -4.13
N HIS A 108 9.92 -6.45 -3.58
CA HIS A 108 11.16 -6.51 -4.36
C HIS A 108 11.79 -7.91 -4.43
N GLY A 109 11.32 -8.86 -3.62
CA GLY A 109 11.86 -10.22 -3.55
C GLY A 109 11.27 -11.18 -4.59
N ASN A 110 10.35 -10.71 -5.44
CA ASN A 110 9.72 -11.50 -6.49
C ASN A 110 10.35 -11.27 -7.88
N ASP A 111 11.50 -10.58 -7.95
CA ASP A 111 12.36 -10.40 -9.14
C ASP A 111 13.43 -11.52 -9.23
N SER A 112 13.01 -12.79 -9.23
CA SER A 112 13.91 -13.94 -9.50
C SER A 112 13.29 -14.90 -10.50
#